data_AF-A0A2H1K156-F1
#
_entry.id   AF-A0A2H1K156-F1
#
_cell.length_a   1.000
_cell.length_b   1.000
_cell.length_c   1.000
_cell.angle_alpha   90.00
_cell.angle_beta   90.00
_cell.angle_gamma   90.00
#
_symmetry.space_group_name_H-M   'P 1'
#
loop_
_entity.id
_entity.type
_entity.pdbx_description
1 polymer ?
#
loop_
_entity_poly.entity_id
_entity_poly.type
_entity_poly.pdbx_seq_one_letter_code
_entity_poly.pdbx_strand_id
1 'polypeptide(L)'
;MTVDRTELAEALAEATGWSVMADARRVTFTNDDPPQVVIWTVTDAEIGELRYSQNRMAKSAGARQTADLGALWLPVYEALGPFEGSRGYMHGTELIIRE
;
A
#
# COMPACT_ATOMS: atom_id res chain seq x y z
N MET A 1 -4.72 -14.24 -8.83
CA MET A 1 -4.43 -13.01 -9.59
C MET A 1 -2.95 -12.74 -9.41
N THR A 2 -2.22 -12.53 -10.50
CA THR A 2 -0.82 -12.08 -10.40
C THR A 2 -0.82 -10.56 -10.37
N VAL A 3 -0.11 -9.97 -9.43
CA VAL A 3 0.01 -8.50 -9.33
C VAL A 3 1.26 -8.08 -10.07
N ASP A 4 1.13 -7.11 -10.97
CA ASP A 4 2.29 -6.43 -11.51
C ASP A 4 2.91 -5.55 -10.41
N ARG A 5 4.11 -5.94 -9.97
CA ARG A 5 4.80 -5.27 -8.87
C ARG A 5 5.34 -3.90 -9.29
N THR A 6 5.67 -3.72 -10.57
CA THR A 6 6.09 -2.42 -11.09
C THR A 6 4.91 -1.46 -11.09
N GLU A 7 3.76 -1.88 -11.63
CA GLU A 7 2.52 -1.08 -11.63
C GLU A 7 2.09 -0.73 -10.19
N LEU A 8 2.16 -1.69 -9.27
CA LEU A 8 1.87 -1.45 -7.85
C LEU A 8 2.79 -0.38 -7.25
N ALA A 9 4.10 -0.48 -7.49
CA ALA A 9 5.06 0.46 -6.95
C ALA A 9 4.85 1.87 -7.52
N GLU A 10 4.64 1.99 -8.83
CA GLU A 10 4.36 3.27 -9.50
C GLU A 10 3.09 3.93 -8.96
N ALA A 11 1.99 3.19 -8.87
CA ALA A 11 0.72 3.72 -8.37
C ALA A 11 0.81 4.16 -6.90
N LEU A 12 1.51 3.39 -6.06
CA LEU A 12 1.71 3.75 -4.66
C LEU A 12 2.69 4.92 -4.48
N ALA A 13 3.74 5.01 -5.31
CA ALA A 13 4.67 6.13 -5.30
C ALA A 13 3.97 7.44 -5.69
N GLU A 14 3.17 7.42 -6.75
CA GLU A 14 2.40 8.58 -7.20
C GLU A 14 1.46 9.08 -6.09
N ALA A 15 0.78 8.16 -5.42
CA ALA A 15 -0.24 8.55 -4.45
C ALA A 15 0.29 8.88 -3.05
N THR A 16 1.42 8.30 -2.63
CA THR A 16 2.05 8.61 -1.34
C THR A 16 3.06 9.75 -1.41
N GLY A 17 3.60 10.02 -2.60
CA GLY A 17 4.75 10.92 -2.79
C GLY A 17 6.07 10.33 -2.31
N TRP A 18 6.09 9.06 -1.88
CA TRP A 18 7.28 8.37 -1.39
C TRP A 18 7.94 7.58 -2.51
N SER A 19 9.23 7.27 -2.35
CA SER A 19 9.89 6.30 -3.22
C SER A 19 9.39 4.90 -2.85
N VAL A 20 8.85 4.16 -3.82
CA VAL A 20 8.30 2.82 -3.61
C VAL A 20 9.03 1.80 -4.46
N MET A 21 9.45 0.70 -3.85
CA MET A 21 9.98 -0.47 -4.54
C MET A 21 9.14 -1.69 -4.15
N ALA A 22 8.72 -2.49 -5.14
CA ALA A 22 8.00 -3.72 -4.88
C ALA A 22 8.72 -4.92 -5.49
N ASP A 23 8.94 -5.94 -4.67
CA ASP A 23 9.35 -7.28 -5.09
C ASP A 23 8.21 -8.28 -4.88
N ALA A 24 8.48 -9.56 -5.18
CA ALA A 24 7.47 -10.63 -5.11
C ALA A 24 6.85 -10.84 -3.72
N ARG A 25 7.46 -10.34 -2.64
CA ARG A 25 7.01 -10.53 -1.25
C ARG A 25 6.95 -9.25 -0.44
N ARG A 26 7.58 -8.17 -0.89
CA ARG A 26 7.71 -6.94 -0.11
C ARG A 26 7.47 -5.71 -0.96
N VAL A 27 6.89 -4.70 -0.32
CA VAL A 27 6.82 -3.33 -0.81
C VAL A 27 7.56 -2.47 0.20
N THR A 28 8.56 -1.73 -0.27
CA THR A 28 9.38 -0.84 0.56
C THR A 28 9.03 0.59 0.20
N PHE A 29 8.67 1.36 1.21
CA PHE A 29 8.38 2.79 1.10
C PHE A 29 9.52 3.56 1.76
N THR A 30 10.06 4.55 1.06
CA THR A 30 11.14 5.41 1.55
C THR A 30 10.72 6.86 1.41
N ASN A 31 10.75 7.59 2.52
CA ASN A 31 10.64 9.05 2.55
C ASN A 31 12.00 9.64 2.94
N ASP A 32 12.38 10.76 2.34
CA ASP A 32 13.66 11.41 2.62
C ASP A 32 13.53 12.58 3.61
N ASP A 33 12.33 13.14 3.80
CA ASP A 33 12.10 14.28 4.70
C ASP A 33 10.75 14.16 5.45
N PRO A 34 10.76 13.77 6.74
CA PRO A 34 11.90 13.23 7.49
C PRO A 34 12.35 11.85 6.96
N PRO A 35 13.64 11.47 7.09
CA PRO A 35 14.12 10.16 6.65
C PRO A 35 13.36 9.00 7.30
N GLN A 36 12.73 8.16 6.47
CA GLN A 36 11.84 7.11 6.92
C GLN A 36 11.84 5.91 5.98
N VAL A 37 11.72 4.70 6.53
CA VAL A 37 11.61 3.47 5.74
C VAL A 37 10.55 2.54 6.32
N VAL A 38 9.57 2.16 5.51
CA VAL A 38 8.52 1.19 5.89
C VAL A 38 8.56 -0.01 4.96
N ILE A 39 8.59 -1.22 5.52
CA ILE A 39 8.57 -2.47 4.76
C ILE A 39 7.25 -3.17 4.97
N TRP A 40 6.49 -3.33 3.90
CA TRP A 40 5.24 -4.07 3.87
C TRP A 40 5.43 -5.44 3.24
N THR A 41 5.32 -6.51 4.02
CA THR A 41 5.33 -7.87 3.46
C THR A 41 3.92 -8.28 3.08
N VAL A 42 3.71 -8.58 1.80
CA VAL A 42 2.39 -8.88 1.25
C VAL A 42 2.47 -9.76 0.00
N THR A 43 1.57 -10.73 -0.07
CA THR A 43 1.36 -11.62 -1.22
C THR A 43 0.36 -11.04 -2.22
N ASP A 44 0.39 -11.53 -3.46
CA ASP A 44 -0.58 -11.14 -4.49
C ASP A 44 -2.03 -11.46 -4.08
N ALA A 45 -2.23 -12.53 -3.29
CA ALA A 45 -3.53 -12.90 -2.76
C ALA A 45 -4.05 -11.85 -1.77
N GLU A 46 -3.21 -11.43 -0.83
CA GLU A 46 -3.54 -10.40 0.17
C GLU A 46 -3.77 -9.02 -0.48
N ILE A 47 -3.00 -8.67 -1.52
CA ILE A 47 -3.26 -7.47 -2.34
C ILE A 47 -4.65 -7.57 -3.00
N GLY A 48 -4.99 -8.74 -3.54
CA GLY A 48 -6.30 -9.01 -4.10
C GLY A 48 -7.43 -8.85 -3.08
N GLU A 49 -7.23 -9.33 -1.86
CA GLU A 49 -8.18 -9.19 -0.74
C GLU A 49 -8.37 -7.73 -0.31
N LEU A 50 -7.27 -6.97 -0.18
CA LEU A 50 -7.32 -5.54 0.12
C LEU A 50 -8.09 -4.77 -0.94
N ARG A 51 -7.79 -5.02 -2.23
CA ARG A 51 -8.50 -4.36 -3.33
C ARG A 51 -9.98 -4.74 -3.34
N TYR A 52 -10.30 -6.00 -3.05
CA TYR A 52 -11.69 -6.45 -2.92
C TYR A 52 -12.41 -5.72 -1.77
N SER A 53 -11.75 -5.57 -0.62
CA SER A 53 -12.28 -4.84 0.54
C SER A 53 -12.53 -3.37 0.20
N GLN A 54 -11.56 -2.69 -0.42
CA GLN A 54 -11.70 -1.30 -0.88
C GLN A 54 -12.85 -1.14 -1.88
N ASN A 55 -12.98 -2.06 -2.84
CA ASN A 55 -14.09 -2.05 -3.79
C ASN A 55 -15.45 -2.29 -3.13
N ARG A 56 -15.53 -3.05 -2.03
CA ARG A 56 -16.76 -3.19 -1.26
C ARG A 56 -17.11 -1.89 -0.53
N MET A 57 -16.14 -1.23 0.09
CA MET A 57 -16.34 0.06 0.75
C MET A 57 -16.76 1.15 -0.25
N ALA A 58 -16.06 1.25 -1.39
CA ALA A 58 -16.40 2.15 -2.48
C ALA A 58 -17.83 1.92 -2.98
N LYS A 59 -18.23 0.66 -3.19
CA LYS A 59 -19.60 0.31 -3.60
C LYS A 59 -20.65 0.74 -2.58
N SER A 60 -20.39 0.56 -1.27
CA SER A 60 -21.32 1.05 -0.24
C SER A 60 -21.46 2.56 -0.20
N ALA A 61 -20.44 3.31 -0.64
CA ALA A 61 -20.46 4.75 -0.79
C ALA A 61 -21.01 5.25 -2.14
N GLY A 62 -21.50 4.35 -3.01
CA GLY A 62 -22.02 4.69 -4.33
C GLY A 62 -20.96 4.90 -5.41
N ALA A 63 -19.69 4.63 -5.11
CA ALA A 63 -18.59 4.68 -6.08
C ALA A 63 -18.47 3.38 -6.89
N ARG A 64 -17.78 3.45 -8.03
CA ARG A 64 -17.59 2.32 -8.94
C ARG A 64 -16.43 1.44 -8.49
N GLN A 65 -16.56 0.13 -8.67
CA GLN A 65 -15.45 -0.80 -8.48
C GLN A 65 -14.35 -0.55 -9.52
N THR A 66 -13.09 -0.71 -9.11
CA THR A 66 -11.92 -0.56 -9.97
C THR A 66 -10.98 -1.75 -9.84
N ALA A 67 -10.33 -2.10 -10.95
CA ALA A 67 -9.24 -3.09 -10.96
C ALA A 67 -7.88 -2.43 -10.66
N ASP A 68 -7.84 -1.10 -10.66
CA ASP A 68 -6.65 -0.28 -10.47
C ASP A 68 -5.99 -0.55 -9.11
N LEU A 69 -4.70 -0.83 -9.13
CA LEU A 69 -3.87 -1.03 -7.94
C LEU A 69 -3.69 0.27 -7.16
N GLY A 70 -3.82 1.41 -7.83
CA GLY A 70 -3.92 2.73 -7.23
C GLY A 70 -5.01 2.79 -6.18
N ALA A 71 -6.11 2.02 -6.27
CA ALA A 71 -7.16 2.01 -5.23
C ALA A 71 -6.67 1.62 -3.81
N LEU A 72 -5.47 1.04 -3.69
CA LEU A 72 -4.82 0.74 -2.42
C LEU A 72 -4.11 1.95 -1.80
N TRP A 73 -4.04 3.08 -2.50
CA TRP A 73 -3.30 4.25 -2.04
C TRP A 73 -3.81 4.79 -0.71
N LEU A 74 -5.12 4.93 -0.55
CA LEU A 74 -5.72 5.54 0.62
C LEU A 74 -5.40 4.75 1.90
N PRO A 75 -5.70 3.44 1.99
CA PRO A 75 -5.39 2.68 3.20
C PRO A 75 -3.87 2.57 3.46
N VAL A 76 -3.05 2.55 2.42
CA VAL A 76 -1.58 2.53 2.58
C VAL A 76 -1.07 3.88 3.08
N TYR A 77 -1.55 4.99 2.53
CA TYR A 77 -1.18 6.34 2.95
C TYR A 77 -1.60 6.61 4.40
N GLU A 78 -2.83 6.23 4.78
CA GLU A 78 -3.30 6.31 6.16
C GLU A 78 -2.46 5.48 7.13
N ALA A 79 -1.97 4.32 6.70
CA ALA A 79 -1.07 3.49 7.50
C ALA A 79 0.31 4.12 7.67
N LEU A 80 0.84 4.84 6.67
CA LEU A 80 2.16 5.49 6.69
C LEU A 80 2.18 6.77 7.53
N GLY A 81 1.09 7.54 7.55
CA GLY A 81 1.00 8.86 8.21
C GLY A 81 1.39 8.93 9.71
N PRO A 82 1.18 7.91 10.55
CA PRO A 82 1.53 7.96 11.99
C PRO A 82 3.02 7.87 12.31
N PHE A 83 3.87 7.56 11.34
CA PHE A 83 5.30 7.38 11.55
C PHE A 83 6.00 8.56 10.86
N GLU A 84 6.57 9.49 11.60
CA GLU A 84 7.49 10.50 11.07
C GLU A 84 8.88 10.22 11.65
N GLY A 85 9.86 9.94 10.77
CA GLY A 85 11.27 9.81 11.16
C GLY A 85 11.71 8.48 11.78
N SER A 86 10.93 7.40 11.63
CA SER A 86 11.25 6.07 12.17
C SER A 86 11.19 4.94 11.12
N ARG A 87 11.58 3.72 11.51
CA ARG A 87 11.45 2.53 10.67
C ARG A 87 10.20 1.76 11.06
N GLY A 88 9.50 1.22 10.05
CA GLY A 88 8.24 0.51 10.27
C GLY A 88 8.15 -0.80 9.50
N TYR A 89 7.39 -1.76 10.04
CA TYR A 89 7.03 -3.00 9.33
C TYR A 89 5.52 -3.20 9.30
N MET A 90 4.98 -3.51 8.12
CA MET A 90 3.58 -3.93 7.92
C MET A 90 3.52 -5.37 7.42
N HIS A 91 2.46 -6.08 7.78
CA HIS A 91 2.24 -7.45 7.34
C HIS A 91 0.82 -7.65 6.81
N GLY A 92 0.72 -8.31 5.66
CA GLY A 92 -0.53 -8.78 5.09
C GLY A 92 -1.56 -7.67 4.90
N THR A 93 -2.81 -7.95 5.25
CA THR A 93 -3.96 -7.05 5.08
C THR A 93 -4.21 -6.12 6.27
N GLU A 94 -3.48 -6.28 7.37
CA GLU A 94 -3.71 -5.50 8.60
C GLU A 94 -3.31 -4.03 8.43
N LEU A 95 -2.29 -3.76 7.60
CA LEU A 95 -1.72 -2.41 7.38
C LEU A 95 -1.41 -1.67 8.69
N ILE A 96 -1.02 -2.42 9.72
CA ILE A 96 -0.57 -1.88 11.01
C ILE A 96 0.95 -1.85 10.99
N ILE A 97 1.53 -0.65 11.14
CA ILE A 97 2.98 -0.49 11.27
C ILE A 97 3.43 -0.84 12.70
N ARG A 98 4.50 -1.63 12.80
CA ARG A 98 5.24 -1.93 14.04
C ARG A 98 6.67 -1.38 13.97
N GLU A 99 7.18 -0.89 15.10
CA GLU A 99 8.58 -0.46 15.30
C GLU A 99 9.55 -1.63 15.49
#